data_AF-I4W826-F1
#
_entry.id   AF-I4W826-F1
#
_cell.length_a   1.000
_cell.length_b   1.000
_cell.length_c   1.000
_cell.angle_alpha   90.00
_cell.angle_beta   90.00
_cell.angle_gamma   90.00
#
_symmetry.space_group_name_H-M   'P 1'
#
loop_
_entity.id
_entity.type
_entity.pdbx_description
1 polymer ?
#
loop_
_entity_poly.entity_id
_entity_poly.type
_entity_poly.pdbx_seq_one_letter_code
_entity_poly.pdbx_strand_id
1 'polypeptide(L)'
;MAAEACLSEVANYMERYYTTTLSYKGATMPALDCRSAQQTGANYSYAFSPAAPSSSAYTAQATPINAQLTRDTKCGTLSLDQSGTRSASTGDVTCW
;
A
#
# COMPACT_ATOMS: atom_id res chain seq x y z
N MET A 1 -2.16 -8.90 -8.61
CA MET A 1 -1.29 -7.93 -9.33
C MET A 1 -0.01 -7.67 -8.54
N ALA A 2 1.08 -7.23 -9.18
CA ALA A 2 2.37 -6.98 -8.50
C ALA A 2 2.26 -5.92 -7.38
N ALA A 3 1.38 -4.93 -7.53
CA ALA A 3 1.17 -3.91 -6.49
C ALA A 3 0.48 -4.44 -5.23
N GLU A 4 -0.49 -5.35 -5.36
CA GLU A 4 -1.18 -6.01 -4.23
C GLU A 4 -0.21 -6.84 -3.39
N ALA A 5 0.69 -7.58 -4.06
CA ALA A 5 1.73 -8.36 -3.39
C ALA A 5 2.63 -7.43 -2.56
N CYS A 6 3.06 -6.32 -3.16
CA CYS A 6 3.89 -5.34 -2.45
C CYS A 6 3.15 -4.66 -1.29
N LEU A 7 1.86 -4.36 -1.43
CA LEU A 7 1.03 -3.88 -0.31
C LEU A 7 0.92 -4.93 0.82
N SER A 8 0.85 -6.21 0.47
CA SER A 8 0.85 -7.30 1.45
C SER A 8 2.18 -7.37 2.20
N GLU A 9 3.32 -7.13 1.55
CA GLU A 9 4.61 -7.00 2.23
C GLU A 9 4.68 -5.78 3.15
N VAL A 10 4.10 -4.64 2.75
CA VAL A 10 3.95 -3.47 3.63
C VAL A 10 3.13 -3.83 4.87
N ALA A 11 2.03 -4.57 4.73
CA ALA A 11 1.22 -5.01 5.87
C ALA A 11 2.02 -5.90 6.84
N ASN A 12 2.73 -6.90 6.31
CA ASN A 12 3.61 -7.75 7.12
C ASN A 12 4.69 -6.93 7.86
N TYR A 13 5.27 -5.92 7.20
CA TYR A 13 6.22 -5.01 7.86
C TYR A 13 5.56 -4.21 8.99
N MET A 14 4.35 -3.70 8.75
CA MET A 14 3.61 -2.90 9.73
C MET A 14 3.22 -3.71 10.96
N GLU A 15 2.81 -4.98 10.79
CA GLU A 15 2.57 -5.89 11.91
C GLU A 15 3.83 -6.07 12.76
N ARG A 16 4.98 -6.29 12.12
CA ARG A 16 6.27 -6.37 12.84
C ARG A 16 6.60 -5.08 13.57
N TYR A 17 6.41 -3.92 12.93
CA TYR A 17 6.59 -2.62 13.59
C TYR A 17 5.73 -2.54 14.86
N TYR A 18 4.43 -2.81 14.76
CA TYR A 18 3.51 -2.78 15.88
C TYR A 18 3.89 -3.74 17.02
N THR A 19 4.37 -4.95 16.72
CA THR A 19 4.83 -5.88 17.77
C THR A 19 6.01 -5.36 18.58
N THR A 20 6.80 -4.43 18.01
CA THR A 20 7.98 -3.86 18.68
C THR A 20 7.69 -2.51 19.35
N THR A 21 6.80 -1.71 18.80
CA THR A 21 6.50 -0.34 19.26
C THR A 21 5.18 -0.21 20.00
N LEU A 22 4.32 -1.25 19.93
CA LEU A 22 2.94 -1.25 20.42
C LEU A 22 2.09 -0.11 19.85
N SER A 23 2.46 0.40 18.67
CA SER A 23 1.83 1.56 18.05
C SER A 23 2.24 1.68 16.59
N TYR A 24 1.33 2.03 15.67
CA TYR A 24 1.73 2.40 14.29
C TYR A 24 2.24 3.84 14.19
N LYS A 25 2.08 4.65 15.24
CA LYS A 25 2.46 6.06 15.23
C LYS A 25 3.96 6.20 14.95
N GLY A 26 4.30 7.09 14.02
CA GLY A 26 5.68 7.34 13.60
C GLY A 26 6.23 6.31 12.60
N ALA A 27 5.45 5.28 12.23
CA ALA A 27 5.82 4.42 11.12
C ALA A 27 5.90 5.24 9.82
N THR A 28 6.95 4.99 9.05
CA THR A 28 7.12 5.51 7.70
C THR A 28 7.01 4.38 6.70
N MET A 29 6.64 4.70 5.46
CA MET A 29 6.41 3.67 4.44
C MET A 29 7.72 2.90 4.18
N PRO A 30 7.78 1.58 4.42
CA PRO A 30 9.03 0.82 4.41
C PRO A 30 9.68 0.75 3.03
N ALA A 31 10.99 0.94 2.94
CA ALA A 31 11.76 0.81 1.70
C ALA A 31 11.97 -0.66 1.33
N LEU A 32 10.91 -1.29 0.81
CA LEU A 32 10.90 -2.69 0.35
C LEU A 32 11.36 -2.80 -1.11
N ASP A 33 12.04 -3.90 -1.46
CA ASP A 33 12.53 -4.14 -2.82
C ASP A 33 11.40 -4.16 -3.87
N CYS A 34 10.22 -4.68 -3.49
CA CYS A 34 9.03 -4.67 -4.34
C CYS A 34 8.62 -3.25 -4.79
N ARG A 35 8.94 -2.21 -4.00
CA ARG A 35 8.67 -0.79 -4.31
C ARG A 35 9.76 -0.12 -5.13
N SER A 36 10.84 -0.84 -5.46
CA SER A 36 11.92 -0.29 -6.30
C SER A 36 11.43 0.03 -7.71
N ALA A 37 12.13 0.93 -8.40
CA ALA A 37 11.79 1.29 -9.78
C ALA A 37 11.87 0.08 -10.73
N GLN A 38 12.75 -0.89 -10.44
CA GLN A 38 12.92 -2.13 -11.18
C GLN A 38 11.75 -3.11 -10.98
N GLN A 39 11.00 -2.95 -9.90
CA GLN A 39 9.80 -3.72 -9.58
C GLN A 39 8.55 -2.86 -9.86
N THR A 40 7.75 -2.54 -8.84
CA THR A 40 6.49 -1.81 -9.04
C THR A 40 6.63 -0.29 -8.98
N GLY A 41 7.73 0.23 -8.42
CA GLY A 41 7.92 1.64 -8.11
C GLY A 41 8.01 2.57 -9.32
N ALA A 42 8.27 2.04 -10.52
CA ALA A 42 8.19 2.83 -11.76
C ALA A 42 6.74 3.10 -12.19
N ASN A 43 5.78 2.35 -11.67
CA ASN A 43 4.38 2.33 -12.11
C ASN A 43 3.38 2.57 -10.98
N TYR A 44 3.82 2.50 -9.72
CA TYR A 44 2.99 2.78 -8.56
C TYR A 44 3.75 3.65 -7.55
N SER A 45 3.07 4.69 -7.06
CA SER A 45 3.51 5.43 -5.88
C SER A 45 2.88 4.82 -4.63
N TYR A 46 3.68 4.60 -3.60
CA TYR A 46 3.25 3.99 -2.34
C TYR A 46 3.33 4.99 -1.20
N ALA A 47 2.20 5.20 -0.52
CA ALA A 47 2.11 6.10 0.62
C ALA A 47 1.05 5.63 1.62
N PHE A 48 1.15 6.11 2.86
CA PHE A 48 0.04 5.98 3.81
C PHE A 48 -1.02 7.06 3.55
N SER A 49 -2.28 6.74 3.83
CA SER A 49 -3.37 7.70 3.86
C SER A 49 -4.23 7.46 5.10
N PRO A 50 -4.27 8.39 6.06
CA PRO A 50 -3.48 9.63 6.13
C PRO A 50 -1.96 9.39 6.13
N ALA A 51 -1.19 10.40 5.72
CA ALA A 51 0.27 10.29 5.53
C ALA A 51 1.03 9.83 6.79
N ALA A 52 0.47 10.11 7.97
CA ALA A 52 0.96 9.62 9.25
C ALA A 52 -0.04 8.61 9.82
N PRO A 53 0.36 7.34 10.03
CA PRO A 53 -0.42 6.38 10.79
C PRO A 53 -0.72 6.86 12.21
N SER A 54 -1.86 6.43 12.75
CA SER A 54 -2.23 6.68 14.14
C SER A 54 -1.57 5.65 15.06
N SER A 55 -1.87 5.66 16.36
CA SER A 55 -1.39 4.60 17.25
C SER A 55 -1.93 3.22 16.89
N SER A 56 -3.12 3.12 16.30
CA SER A 56 -3.84 1.85 16.11
C SER A 56 -4.35 1.60 14.69
N ALA A 57 -4.13 2.53 13.75
CA ALA A 57 -4.60 2.39 12.38
C ALA A 57 -3.61 2.95 11.35
N TYR A 58 -3.60 2.31 10.18
CA TYR A 58 -2.95 2.79 8.97
C TYR A 58 -3.74 2.30 7.75
N THR A 59 -3.62 3.02 6.64
CA THR A 59 -4.00 2.51 5.33
C THR A 59 -2.83 2.73 4.38
N ALA A 60 -2.27 1.65 3.86
CA ALA A 60 -1.25 1.69 2.81
C ALA A 60 -1.94 1.73 1.45
N GLN A 61 -1.47 2.60 0.57
CA GLN A 61 -2.00 2.76 -0.78
C GLN A 61 -0.92 2.56 -1.83
N ALA A 62 -1.32 2.01 -2.98
CA ALA A 62 -0.55 1.94 -4.22
C ALA A 62 -1.32 2.70 -5.29
N THR A 63 -0.89 3.92 -5.62
CA THR A 63 -1.51 4.78 -6.61
C THR A 63 -0.82 4.58 -7.97
N PRO A 64 -1.55 4.20 -9.03
CA PRO A 64 -1.00 4.12 -10.38
C PRO A 64 -0.34 5.43 -10.81
N ILE A 65 0.84 5.33 -11.41
CA ILE A 65 1.57 6.42 -12.03
C ILE A 65 2.10 5.97 -13.41
N ASN A 66 2.61 6.90 -14.20
CA ASN A 66 3.26 6.63 -15.48
C ASN A 66 2.42 5.71 -16.39
N ALA A 67 3.01 4.65 -16.94
CA ALA A 67 2.32 3.75 -17.87
C ALA A 67 1.10 3.07 -17.23
N GLN A 68 1.16 2.76 -15.93
CA GLN A 68 0.04 2.14 -15.23
C GLN A 68 -1.14 3.09 -15.05
N LEU A 69 -0.90 4.39 -14.85
CA LEU A 69 -1.98 5.37 -14.76
C LEU A 69 -2.87 5.36 -16.01
N THR A 70 -2.29 5.18 -17.19
CA THR A 70 -3.04 5.07 -18.45
C THR A 70 -3.64 3.69 -18.71
N ARG A 71 -3.03 2.62 -18.18
CA ARG A 71 -3.49 1.24 -18.39
C ARG A 71 -4.57 0.82 -17.40
N ASP A 72 -4.55 1.39 -16.21
CA ASP A 72 -5.48 1.08 -15.14
C ASP A 72 -6.77 1.88 -15.30
N THR A 73 -7.61 1.42 -16.22
CA THR A 73 -8.93 2.01 -16.48
C THR A 73 -10.02 1.46 -15.56
N LYS A 74 -9.67 0.54 -14.64
CA LYS A 74 -10.65 -0.26 -13.89
C LYS A 74 -10.51 -0.17 -12.37
N CYS A 75 -9.30 -0.12 -11.83
CA CYS A 75 -9.02 -0.29 -10.41
C CYS A 75 -8.59 1.01 -9.72
N GLY A 76 -7.73 1.78 -10.37
CA GLY A 76 -7.15 2.99 -9.79
C GLY A 76 -6.27 2.68 -8.58
N THR A 77 -6.38 3.47 -7.52
CA THR A 77 -5.59 3.27 -6.30
C THR A 77 -6.03 2.01 -5.55
N LEU A 78 -5.09 1.13 -5.24
CA LEU A 78 -5.30 -0.04 -4.40
C LEU A 78 -4.91 0.28 -2.96
N SER A 79 -5.66 -0.22 -1.99
CA SER A 79 -5.47 0.08 -0.57
C SER A 79 -5.58 -1.16 0.31
N LEU A 80 -4.74 -1.22 1.34
CA LEU A 80 -4.75 -2.25 2.39
C LEU A 80 -4.58 -1.60 3.76
N ASP A 81 -5.48 -1.90 4.70
CA ASP A 81 -5.43 -1.38 6.07
C ASP A 81 -4.90 -2.40 7.09
N GLN A 82 -4.77 -1.99 8.34
CA GLN A 82 -4.27 -2.84 9.44
C GLN A 82 -5.19 -4.03 9.77
N SER A 83 -6.44 -4.01 9.33
CA SER A 83 -7.39 -5.11 9.52
C SER A 83 -7.33 -6.15 8.40
N GLY A 84 -6.50 -5.91 7.37
CA GLY A 84 -6.44 -6.73 6.17
C GLY A 84 -7.52 -6.36 5.15
N THR A 85 -8.25 -5.26 5.34
CA THR A 85 -9.28 -4.82 4.39
C THR A 85 -8.63 -4.29 3.12
N ARG A 86 -9.00 -4.92 2.01
CA ARG A 86 -8.52 -4.63 0.65
C ARG A 86 -9.58 -3.83 -0.10
N SER A 87 -9.18 -2.76 -0.76
CA SER A 87 -10.09 -1.97 -1.58
C SER A 87 -9.41 -1.36 -2.80
N ALA A 88 -10.20 -1.14 -3.85
CA ALA A 88 -9.83 -0.36 -5.01
C ALA A 88 -10.64 0.94 -5.01
N SER A 89 -10.03 2.05 -5.43
CA SER A 89 -10.66 3.38 -5.43
C SER A 89 -11.92 3.47 -6.31
N THR A 90 -12.04 2.61 -7.32
CA THR A 90 -13.22 2.51 -8.18
C THR A 90 -14.34 1.66 -7.58
N GLY A 91 -14.08 0.95 -6.47
CA GLY A 91 -15.01 0.02 -5.83
C GLY A 91 -15.09 -1.35 -6.50
N ASP A 92 -14.32 -1.61 -7.57
CA ASP A 92 -14.31 -2.92 -8.21
C ASP A 92 -13.52 -3.94 -7.38
N VAL A 93 -14.23 -4.93 -6.85
CA VAL A 93 -13.68 -5.96 -5.94
C VAL A 93 -12.76 -6.97 -6.63
N THR A 94 -12.71 -7.00 -7.96
CA THR A 94 -11.86 -7.93 -8.72
C THR A 94 -10.41 -7.45 -8.88
N CYS A 95 -10.12 -6.26 -8.36
CA CYS A 95 -8.81 -5.60 -8.46
C CYS A 95 -7.81 -6.01 -7.36
N TRP A 96 -8.12 -7.04 -6.57
CA TRP A 96 -7.37 -7.47 -5.39
C TRP A 96 -7.31 -9.00 -5.25
#